data_AF-A0A1K0FS28-F1
#
_entry.id   AF-A0A1K0FS28-F1
#
_cell.length_a   1.000
_cell.length_b   1.000
_cell.length_c   1.000
_cell.angle_alpha   90.00
_cell.angle_beta   90.00
_cell.angle_gamma   90.00
#
_symmetry.space_group_name_H-M   'P 1'
#
loop_
_entity.id
_entity.type
_entity.pdbx_description
1 polymer ?
#
loop_
_entity_poly.entity_id
_entity_poly.type
_entity_poly.pdbx_seq_one_letter_code
_entity_poly.pdbx_strand_id
1 'polypeptide(L)'
;MPRFSNAEEQAAWSLAEALSEKAMACMREAEQAAENFRVGKVQMRRNFKARGLSEVDADIRWSGTTRAKKALADNGWYMSQASMYNEAAAAQYAKALYLKNCEGL
;
A
#
# COMPACT_ATOMS: atom_id res chain seq x y z
N MET A 1 16.94 2.57 -20.66
CA MET A 1 17.60 3.53 -19.75
C MET A 1 17.18 4.92 -20.18
N PRO A 2 16.58 5.74 -19.32
CA PRO A 2 16.32 7.14 -19.64
C PRO A 2 17.64 7.84 -20.00
N ARG A 3 17.60 8.73 -20.99
CA ARG A 3 18.72 9.62 -21.29
C ARG A 3 18.55 10.87 -20.42
N PHE A 4 19.43 11.00 -19.44
CA PHE A 4 19.51 12.16 -18.53
C PHE A 4 20.42 13.21 -19.15
N SER A 5 20.09 14.48 -18.93
CA SER A 5 20.84 15.63 -19.42
C SER A 5 21.86 16.12 -18.40
N ASN A 6 21.58 15.96 -17.09
CA ASN A 6 22.52 16.27 -16.00
C ASN A 6 22.42 15.31 -14.79
N ALA A 7 23.33 15.51 -13.83
CA ALA A 7 23.43 14.71 -12.63
C ALA A 7 22.23 14.92 -11.68
N GLU A 8 21.68 16.12 -11.64
CA GLU A 8 20.55 16.50 -10.80
C GLU A 8 19.24 15.83 -11.26
N GLU A 9 19.00 15.75 -12.58
CA GLU A 9 17.90 15.01 -13.20
C GLU A 9 18.01 13.54 -12.87
N GLN A 10 19.21 12.96 -13.06
CA GLN A 10 19.46 11.57 -12.75
C GLN A 10 19.22 11.28 -11.26
N ALA A 11 19.70 12.13 -10.36
CA ALA A 11 19.50 11.96 -8.92
C ALA A 11 18.01 12.06 -8.52
N ALA A 12 17.28 13.03 -9.07
CA ALA A 12 15.85 13.17 -8.84
C ALA A 12 15.08 11.95 -9.37
N TRP A 13 15.41 11.48 -10.58
CA TRP A 13 14.82 10.28 -11.16
C TRP A 13 15.10 9.03 -10.31
N SER A 14 16.36 8.79 -9.94
CA SER A 14 16.73 7.63 -9.12
C SER A 14 16.04 7.64 -7.76
N LEU A 15 15.87 8.81 -7.13
CA LEU A 15 15.12 8.92 -5.88
C LEU A 15 13.62 8.65 -6.10
N ALA A 16 13.05 9.12 -7.21
CA ALA A 16 11.66 8.86 -7.57
C ALA A 16 11.38 7.36 -7.72
N GLU A 17 12.23 6.64 -8.44
CA GLU A 17 12.13 5.17 -8.61
C GLU A 17 12.20 4.46 -7.24
N ALA A 18 13.16 4.83 -6.39
CA ALA A 18 13.31 4.21 -5.07
C ALA A 18 12.09 4.46 -4.15
N LEU A 19 11.47 5.63 -4.25
CA LEU A 19 10.23 5.95 -3.51
C LEU A 19 9.03 5.21 -4.09
N SER A 20 8.93 5.11 -5.41
CA SER A 20 7.90 4.34 -6.12
C SER A 20 7.95 2.86 -5.75
N GLU A 21 9.14 2.26 -5.71
CA GLU A 21 9.35 0.88 -5.26
C GLU A 21 8.88 0.66 -3.83
N LYS A 22 9.17 1.61 -2.91
CA LYS A 22 8.69 1.56 -1.52
C LYS A 22 7.16 1.67 -1.46
N ALA A 23 6.55 2.56 -2.24
CA ALA A 23 5.10 2.68 -2.31
C ALA A 23 4.46 1.36 -2.73
N MET A 24 4.99 0.72 -3.79
CA MET A 24 4.52 -0.57 -4.29
C MET A 24 4.72 -1.70 -3.26
N ALA A 25 5.82 -1.67 -2.49
CA ALA A 25 6.01 -2.62 -1.40
C ALA A 25 4.95 -2.45 -0.31
N CYS A 26 4.67 -1.22 0.12
CA CYS A 26 3.60 -0.93 1.08
C CYS A 26 2.22 -1.36 0.55
N MET A 27 1.93 -1.15 -0.75
CA MET A 27 0.67 -1.62 -1.33
C MET A 27 0.50 -3.14 -1.23
N ARG A 28 1.56 -3.92 -1.51
CA ARG A 28 1.51 -5.39 -1.37
C ARG A 28 1.23 -5.82 0.07
N GLU A 29 1.86 -5.16 1.05
CA GLU A 29 1.60 -5.44 2.46
C GLU A 29 0.16 -5.05 2.87
N ALA A 30 -0.36 -3.94 2.35
CA ALA A 30 -1.75 -3.53 2.56
C ALA A 30 -2.74 -4.56 2.00
N GLU A 31 -2.50 -5.04 0.78
CA GLU A 31 -3.31 -6.09 0.14
C GLU A 31 -3.27 -7.39 0.95
N GLN A 32 -2.08 -7.80 1.41
CA GLN A 32 -1.93 -8.99 2.23
C GLN A 32 -2.68 -8.88 3.56
N ALA A 33 -2.66 -7.70 4.19
CA ALA A 33 -3.41 -7.43 5.42
C ALA A 33 -4.94 -7.47 5.17
N ALA A 34 -5.41 -6.89 4.07
CA ALA A 34 -6.82 -6.97 3.68
C ALA A 34 -7.27 -8.41 3.42
N GLU A 35 -6.44 -9.21 2.74
CA GLU A 35 -6.72 -10.62 2.48
C GLU A 35 -6.77 -11.43 3.78
N ASN A 36 -5.85 -11.18 4.71
CA ASN A 36 -5.86 -11.80 6.04
C ASN A 36 -7.16 -11.52 6.79
N PHE A 37 -7.69 -10.30 6.70
CA PHE A 37 -8.99 -9.97 7.28
C PHE A 37 -10.12 -10.75 6.60
N ARG A 38 -10.15 -10.76 5.26
CA ARG A 38 -11.19 -11.43 4.46
C ARG A 38 -11.23 -12.94 4.70
N VAL A 39 -10.07 -13.61 4.69
CA VAL A 39 -9.97 -15.06 4.92
C VAL A 39 -10.44 -15.42 6.31
N GLY A 40 -10.01 -14.68 7.35
CA GLY A 40 -10.46 -14.92 8.71
C GLY A 40 -11.97 -14.74 8.89
N LYS A 41 -12.55 -13.73 8.23
CA LYS A 41 -14.00 -13.51 8.19
C LYS A 41 -14.74 -14.71 7.59
N VAL A 42 -14.30 -15.17 6.41
CA VAL A 42 -14.89 -16.34 5.73
C VAL A 42 -14.77 -17.61 6.57
N GLN A 43 -13.63 -17.82 7.23
CA GLN A 43 -13.44 -18.98 8.10
C GLN A 43 -14.38 -18.93 9.32
N MET A 44 -14.54 -17.78 9.95
CA MET A 44 -15.46 -17.63 11.09
C MET A 44 -16.90 -17.91 10.69
N ARG A 45 -17.35 -17.39 9.54
CA ARG A 45 -18.68 -17.68 8.99
C ARG A 45 -18.90 -19.17 8.77
N ARG A 46 -17.93 -19.88 8.18
CA ARG A 46 -18.00 -21.35 8.00
C ARG A 46 -18.15 -22.08 9.33
N ASN A 47 -17.36 -21.70 10.33
CA ASN A 47 -17.43 -22.31 11.67
C ASN A 47 -18.78 -22.07 12.36
N PHE A 48 -19.35 -20.87 12.22
CA PHE A 48 -20.66 -20.55 12.79
C PHE A 48 -21.79 -21.28 12.06
N LYS A 49 -21.76 -21.31 10.73
CA LYS A 49 -22.71 -22.06 9.90
C LYS A 49 -22.72 -23.54 10.25
N ALA A 50 -21.56 -24.16 10.47
CA ALA A 50 -21.45 -25.56 10.90
C ALA A 50 -22.10 -25.83 12.28
N ARG A 51 -22.29 -24.78 13.09
CA ARG A 51 -22.95 -24.83 14.40
C ARG A 51 -24.41 -24.36 14.36
N GLY A 52 -24.96 -24.07 13.18
CA GLY A 52 -26.31 -23.51 13.03
C GLY A 52 -26.45 -22.06 13.51
N LEU A 53 -25.34 -21.32 13.63
CA LEU A 53 -25.33 -19.93 14.10
C LEU A 53 -25.36 -18.93 12.95
N SER A 54 -25.81 -17.70 13.24
CA SER A 54 -25.92 -16.60 12.28
C SER A 54 -24.56 -16.16 11.70
N GLU A 55 -24.52 -15.83 10.42
CA GLU A 55 -23.34 -15.20 9.78
C GLU A 55 -23.06 -13.81 10.34
N VAL A 56 -24.10 -13.08 10.79
CA VAL A 56 -23.95 -11.75 11.38
C VAL A 56 -23.17 -11.85 12.70
N ASP A 57 -23.50 -12.83 13.54
CA ASP A 57 -22.78 -13.06 14.79
C ASP A 57 -21.33 -13.50 14.54
N ALA A 58 -21.10 -14.27 13.47
CA ALA A 58 -19.76 -14.64 13.04
C ALA A 58 -18.92 -13.41 12.65
N ASP A 59 -19.51 -12.46 11.93
CA ASP A 59 -18.85 -11.21 11.53
C ASP A 59 -18.53 -10.31 12.74
N ILE A 60 -19.46 -10.16 13.67
CA ILE A 60 -19.26 -9.42 14.92
C ILE A 60 -18.13 -10.08 15.71
N ARG A 61 -18.17 -11.41 15.85
CA ARG A 61 -17.16 -12.16 16.59
C ARG A 61 -15.79 -12.05 15.95
N TRP A 62 -15.69 -12.19 14.63
CA TRP A 62 -14.43 -12.03 13.89
C TRP A 62 -13.84 -10.63 14.09
N SER A 63 -14.65 -9.60 13.87
CA SER A 63 -14.23 -8.19 13.99
C SER A 63 -13.73 -7.84 15.40
N GLY A 64 -14.25 -8.52 16.43
CA GLY A 64 -13.80 -8.35 17.81
C GLY A 64 -12.42 -8.96 18.13
N THR A 65 -11.92 -9.88 17.29
CA THR A 65 -10.65 -10.57 17.54
C THR A 65 -9.43 -9.67 17.38
N THR A 66 -8.37 -9.95 18.14
CA THR A 66 -7.07 -9.27 18.00
C THR A 66 -6.51 -9.41 16.58
N ARG A 67 -6.68 -10.58 15.95
CA ARG A 67 -6.19 -10.82 14.58
C ARG A 67 -6.90 -9.94 13.55
N ALA A 68 -8.22 -9.79 13.65
CA ALA A 68 -8.98 -8.91 12.77
C ALA A 68 -8.59 -7.44 12.96
N LYS A 69 -8.49 -6.98 14.21
CA LYS A 69 -8.05 -5.61 14.54
C LYS A 69 -6.66 -5.31 14.01
N LYS A 70 -5.72 -6.25 14.16
CA LYS A 70 -4.37 -6.14 13.61
C LYS A 70 -4.39 -6.04 12.09
N ALA A 71 -5.14 -6.91 11.41
CA ALA A 71 -5.22 -6.89 9.95
C ALA A 71 -5.76 -5.54 9.42
N LEU A 72 -6.77 -4.96 10.09
CA LEU A 72 -7.29 -3.63 9.74
C LEU A 72 -6.28 -2.51 10.02
N ALA A 73 -5.61 -2.55 11.17
CA ALA A 73 -4.60 -1.55 11.53
C ALA A 73 -3.39 -1.59 10.58
N ASP A 74 -2.88 -2.79 10.27
CA ASP A 74 -1.77 -3.00 9.35
C ASP A 74 -2.16 -2.49 7.94
N ASN A 75 -3.36 -2.84 7.44
CA ASN A 75 -3.83 -2.35 6.16
C ASN A 75 -3.87 -0.81 6.12
N GLY A 76 -4.48 -0.17 7.12
CA GLY A 76 -4.57 1.29 7.18
C GLY A 76 -3.19 1.96 7.25
N TRP A 77 -2.27 1.40 8.03
CA TRP A 77 -0.89 1.89 8.13
C TRP A 77 -0.17 1.82 6.79
N TYR A 78 -0.18 0.65 6.14
CA TYR A 78 0.52 0.46 4.87
C TYR A 78 -0.10 1.27 3.73
N MET A 79 -1.42 1.45 3.70
CA MET A 79 -2.07 2.36 2.74
C MET A 79 -1.61 3.80 2.92
N SER A 80 -1.52 4.28 4.17
CA SER A 80 -1.00 5.63 4.46
C SER A 80 0.46 5.80 4.01
N GLN A 81 1.31 4.80 4.29
CA GLN A 81 2.70 4.81 3.82
C GLN A 81 2.81 4.76 2.30
N ALA A 82 1.98 3.96 1.63
CA ALA A 82 1.93 3.88 0.18
C ALA A 82 1.57 5.24 -0.46
N SER A 83 0.55 5.94 0.07
CA SER A 83 0.19 7.29 -0.41
C SER A 83 1.34 8.27 -0.25
N MET A 84 1.94 8.31 0.94
CA MET A 84 3.06 9.20 1.24
C MET A 84 4.25 8.98 0.30
N TYR A 85 4.67 7.72 0.11
CA TYR A 85 5.78 7.42 -0.79
C TYR A 85 5.45 7.69 -2.26
N ASN A 86 4.20 7.45 -2.68
CA ASN A 86 3.78 7.72 -4.05
C ASN A 86 3.74 9.22 -4.35
N GLU A 87 3.20 10.03 -3.43
CA GLU A 87 3.22 11.49 -3.54
C GLU A 87 4.65 12.04 -3.57
N ALA A 88 5.53 11.51 -2.71
CA ALA A 88 6.95 11.87 -2.71
C ALA A 88 7.64 11.48 -4.03
N ALA A 89 7.36 10.28 -4.58
CA ALA A 89 7.88 9.84 -5.87
C ALA A 89 7.40 10.77 -7.00
N ALA A 90 6.10 11.10 -7.03
CA ALA A 90 5.52 12.01 -8.03
C ALA A 90 6.19 13.40 -8.00
N ALA A 91 6.47 13.93 -6.81
CA ALA A 91 7.20 15.20 -6.67
C ALA A 91 8.64 15.12 -7.24
N GLN A 92 9.34 14.00 -7.03
CA GLN A 92 10.68 13.82 -7.59
C GLN A 92 10.68 13.59 -9.10
N TYR A 93 9.70 12.87 -9.64
CA TYR A 93 9.51 12.77 -11.09
C TYR A 93 9.24 14.13 -11.71
N ALA A 94 8.38 14.95 -11.10
CA ALA A 94 8.12 16.32 -11.56
C ALA A 94 9.40 17.18 -11.54
N LYS A 95 10.22 17.05 -10.48
CA LYS A 95 11.53 17.72 -10.41
C LYS A 95 12.48 17.26 -11.51
N ALA A 96 12.57 15.96 -11.79
CA ALA A 96 13.41 15.44 -12.88
C ALA A 96 12.96 15.98 -14.25
N LEU A 97 11.64 15.99 -14.51
CA LEU A 97 11.07 16.57 -15.73
C LEU A 97 11.38 18.07 -15.87
N TYR A 98 11.31 18.82 -14.78
CA TYR A 98 11.67 20.24 -14.76
C TYR A 98 13.13 20.44 -15.13
N LEU A 99 14.05 19.71 -14.48
CA LEU A 99 15.50 19.81 -14.74
C LEU A 99 15.86 19.46 -16.19
N LYS A 100 15.22 18.44 -16.75
CA LYS A 100 15.38 18.05 -18.15
C LYS A 100 14.99 19.16 -19.13
N ASN A 101 13.92 19.89 -18.82
CA ASN A 101 13.38 20.93 -19.70
C ASN A 101 14.11 22.28 -19.53
N CYS A 102 14.67 22.57 -18.35
CA CYS A 102 15.41 23.80 -18.09
C CYS A 102 16.79 23.86 -18.76
N GLU A 103 17.40 22.73 -19.11
CA GLU A 103 18.63 22.72 -19.91
C GLU A 103 18.42 22.98 -21.41
N GLY A 104 17.16 23.08 -21.85
CA GLY A 104 16.80 23.42 -23.23
C GLY A 104 16.59 24.93 -23.49
N LEU A 105 16.80 25.78 -22.49
CA LEU A 105 16.77 27.25 -22.57
C LEU A 105 18.16 27.83 -22.31
#